data_AF-O29114-F1
#
_entry.id   AF-O29114-F1
#
_cell.length_a   1.000
_cell.length_b   1.000
_cell.length_c   1.000
_cell.angle_alpha   90.00
_cell.angle_beta   90.00
_cell.angle_gamma   90.00
#
_symmetry.space_group_name_H-M   'P 1'
#
loop_
_entity.id
_entity.type
_entity.pdbx_description
1 polymer ?
#
loop_
_entity_poly.entity_id
_entity_poly.type
_entity_poly.pdbx_seq_one_letter_code
_entity_poly.pdbx_strand_id
1 'polypeptide(L)'
;MRQTILKLYEKANERDWKPWELQSEMRKIYENVVAVGDDLSFTVRLDKDVKPVSLEKFGASKVKLHPFKTAWRFERGFIAFEGKFLRISREIDKKLLEEILSVILPED
;
A
#
# COMPACT_ATOMS: atom_id res chain seq x y z
N MET A 1 10.09 8.93 1.91
CA MET A 1 9.22 7.72 2.02
C MET A 1 8.77 7.06 0.70
N ARG A 2 8.27 7.81 -0.29
CA ARG A 2 7.64 7.29 -1.53
C ARG A 2 8.42 6.19 -2.26
N GLN A 3 9.73 6.40 -2.47
CA GLN A 3 10.58 5.45 -3.20
C GLN A 3 10.66 4.07 -2.53
N THR A 4 10.65 4.03 -1.20
CA THR A 4 10.65 2.76 -0.45
C THR A 4 9.38 1.96 -0.72
N ILE A 5 8.21 2.61 -0.70
CA ILE A 5 6.93 1.95 -0.97
C ILE A 5 6.88 1.43 -2.41
N LEU A 6 7.39 2.19 -3.39
CA LEU A 6 7.44 1.76 -4.78
C LEU A 6 8.37 0.54 -4.95
N LYS A 7 9.52 0.50 -4.28
CA LYS A 7 10.39 -0.69 -4.27
C LYS A 7 9.70 -1.92 -3.68
N LEU A 8 8.90 -1.76 -2.61
CA LEU A 8 8.11 -2.86 -2.05
C LEU A 8 7.04 -3.33 -3.04
N TYR A 9 6.37 -2.40 -3.72
CA TYR A 9 5.38 -2.72 -4.75
C TYR A 9 6.01 -3.46 -5.94
N GLU A 10 7.20 -3.05 -6.39
CA GLU A 10 7.97 -3.77 -7.40
C GLU A 10 8.32 -5.18 -6.90
N LYS A 11 8.79 -5.31 -5.65
CA LYS A 11 9.10 -6.60 -5.03
C LYS A 11 7.89 -7.55 -5.02
N ALA A 12 6.69 -7.04 -4.73
CA ALA A 12 5.45 -7.80 -4.75
C ALA A 12 5.07 -8.33 -6.15
N ASN A 13 5.54 -7.65 -7.20
CA ASN A 13 5.24 -7.95 -8.60
C ASN A 13 6.39 -8.65 -9.35
N GLU A 14 7.54 -8.86 -8.70
CA GLU A 14 8.69 -9.55 -9.33
C GLU A 14 8.35 -10.99 -9.76
N ARG A 15 7.51 -11.68 -8.97
CA ARG A 15 7.06 -13.06 -9.21
C ARG A 15 5.88 -13.39 -8.30
N ASP A 16 5.26 -14.56 -8.53
CA ASP A 16 4.27 -15.11 -7.59
C ASP A 16 4.95 -15.71 -6.37
N TRP A 17 5.04 -14.91 -5.31
CA TRP A 17 5.61 -15.29 -4.04
C TRP A 17 4.67 -16.14 -3.20
N LYS A 18 5.22 -16.91 -2.26
CA LYS A 18 4.47 -17.25 -1.05
C LYS A 18 4.41 -16.04 -0.11
N PRO A 19 3.27 -15.75 0.57
CA PRO A 19 3.14 -14.57 1.42
C PRO A 19 4.24 -14.41 2.47
N TRP A 20 4.65 -15.50 3.12
CA TRP A 20 5.71 -15.47 4.13
C TRP A 20 7.11 -15.19 3.56
N GLU A 21 7.38 -15.64 2.32
CA GLU A 21 8.63 -15.34 1.62
C GLU A 21 8.66 -13.87 1.23
N LEU A 22 7.58 -13.36 0.64
CA LEU A 22 7.47 -11.95 0.28
C LEU A 22 7.62 -11.06 1.51
N GLN A 23 6.98 -11.39 2.63
CA GLN A 23 7.12 -10.64 3.87
C GLN A 23 8.58 -10.61 4.35
N SER A 24 9.28 -11.74 4.27
CA SER A 24 10.69 -11.84 4.67
C SER A 24 11.58 -10.98 3.78
N GLU A 25 11.37 -11.02 2.46
CA GLU A 25 12.12 -10.21 1.50
C GLU A 25 11.83 -8.72 1.62
N MET A 26 10.56 -8.35 1.78
CA MET A 26 10.14 -6.96 1.98
C MET A 26 10.74 -6.36 3.25
N ARG A 27 10.85 -7.13 4.34
CA ARG A 27 11.48 -6.66 5.58
C ARG A 27 12.98 -6.38 5.45
N LYS A 28 13.67 -6.99 4.47
CA LYS A 28 15.05 -6.65 4.14
C LYS A 28 15.16 -5.27 3.47
N ILE A 29 14.10 -4.84 2.77
CA ILE A 29 14.03 -3.53 2.09
C ILE A 29 13.56 -2.45 3.08
N TYR A 30 12.55 -2.78 3.88
CA TYR A 30 11.95 -1.85 4.84
C TYR A 30 11.47 -2.61 6.07
N GLU A 31 12.13 -2.39 7.21
CA GLU A 31 11.86 -3.13 8.45
C GLU A 31 10.43 -2.95 8.99
N ASN A 32 9.79 -1.81 8.68
CA ASN A 32 8.44 -1.48 9.12
C ASN A 32 7.33 -2.14 8.27
N VAL A 33 7.65 -3.17 7.50
CA VAL A 33 6.64 -4.04 6.85
C VAL A 33 5.97 -4.89 7.93
N VAL A 34 4.68 -4.61 8.15
CA VAL A 34 3.87 -5.21 9.22
C VAL A 34 3.44 -6.61 8.82
N ALA A 35 2.80 -6.74 7.66
CA ALA A 35 2.21 -7.99 7.19
C ALA A 35 2.09 -8.03 5.66
N VAL A 36 2.12 -9.23 5.10
CA VAL A 36 1.74 -9.53 3.71
C VAL A 36 0.53 -10.46 3.73
N GLY A 37 -0.51 -10.13 2.97
CA GLY A 37 -1.72 -10.95 2.83
C GLY A 37 -1.55 -12.07 1.82
N ASP A 38 -2.49 -13.01 1.81
CA ASP A 38 -2.53 -14.12 0.83
C ASP A 38 -2.72 -13.61 -0.61
N ASP A 39 -3.33 -12.44 -0.76
CA ASP A 39 -3.46 -11.70 -2.02
C ASP A 39 -2.20 -10.91 -2.40
N LEU A 40 -1.10 -11.11 -1.66
CA LEU A 40 0.18 -10.42 -1.78
C LEU A 40 0.08 -8.90 -1.64
N SER A 41 -1.02 -8.39 -1.09
CA SER A 41 -1.08 -7.02 -0.58
C SER A 41 -0.18 -6.89 0.65
N PHE A 42 0.46 -5.75 0.82
CA PHE A 42 1.39 -5.53 1.92
C PHE A 42 0.98 -4.32 2.75
N THR A 43 1.18 -4.43 4.06
CA THR A 43 0.94 -3.35 5.02
C THR A 43 2.25 -2.85 5.58
N VAL A 44 2.46 -1.54 5.57
CA VAL A 44 3.61 -0.87 6.16
C VAL A 44 3.17 0.07 7.28
N ARG A 45 4.06 0.26 8.26
CA ARG A 45 3.96 1.34 9.26
C ARG A 45 4.86 2.51 8.82
N LEU A 46 4.30 3.70 8.78
CA LEU A 46 5.01 4.95 8.47
C LEU A 46 5.40 5.66 9.77
N ASP A 47 6.36 6.57 9.70
CA ASP A 47 6.77 7.38 10.86
C ASP A 47 5.74 8.46 11.20
N LYS A 48 5.12 9.03 10.17
CA LYS A 48 4.07 10.06 10.21
C LYS A 48 2.75 9.50 9.69
N ASP A 49 1.64 10.10 10.13
CA ASP A 49 0.30 9.68 9.71
C ASP A 49 0.05 9.95 8.22
N VAL A 50 -0.70 9.06 7.59
CA VAL A 50 -1.19 9.23 6.21
C VAL A 50 -2.21 10.36 6.19
N LYS A 51 -2.11 11.27 5.21
CA LYS A 51 -3.09 12.35 5.05
C LYS A 51 -4.48 11.73 4.75
N PRO A 52 -5.53 12.06 5.53
CA PRO A 52 -6.86 11.48 5.37
C PRO A 52 -7.62 12.12 4.20
N VAL A 53 -7.15 11.89 2.97
CA VAL A 53 -7.72 12.45 1.74
C VAL A 53 -8.66 11.46 1.06
N SER A 54 -9.68 11.98 0.36
CA SER A 54 -10.51 11.17 -0.54
C SER A 54 -9.72 10.78 -1.78
N LEU A 55 -9.85 9.53 -2.21
CA LEU A 55 -9.27 9.02 -3.45
C LEU A 55 -10.29 8.90 -4.59
N GLU A 56 -11.51 9.42 -4.44
CA GLU A 56 -12.54 9.41 -5.51
C GLU A 56 -12.07 10.12 -6.78
N LYS A 57 -11.26 11.18 -6.64
CA LYS A 57 -10.65 11.90 -7.77
C LYS A 57 -9.73 11.02 -8.64
N PHE A 58 -9.29 9.89 -8.10
CA PHE A 58 -8.46 8.89 -8.78
C PHE A 58 -9.30 7.71 -9.32
N GLY A 59 -10.63 7.86 -9.40
CA GLY A 59 -11.54 6.79 -9.83
C GLY A 59 -11.80 5.72 -8.78
N ALA A 60 -11.42 5.96 -7.51
CA ALA A 60 -11.62 4.98 -6.45
C ALA A 60 -13.04 5.06 -5.87
N SER A 61 -13.60 3.91 -5.51
CA SER A 61 -14.80 3.82 -4.68
C SER A 61 -14.42 3.52 -3.23
N LYS A 62 -15.05 4.22 -2.27
CA LYS A 62 -14.82 3.93 -0.85
C LYS A 62 -15.39 2.54 -0.51
N VAL A 63 -14.59 1.71 0.15
CA VAL A 63 -14.98 0.35 0.55
C VAL A 63 -14.67 0.11 2.03
N LYS A 64 -15.33 -0.90 2.62
CA LYS A 64 -14.98 -1.40 3.95
C LYS A 64 -13.94 -2.52 3.79
N LEU A 65 -12.77 -2.35 4.39
CA LEU A 65 -11.71 -3.36 4.37
C LEU A 65 -11.14 -3.52 5.79
N HIS A 66 -11.63 -4.49 6.55
CA HIS A 66 -11.15 -4.71 7.92
C HIS A 66 -9.64 -5.07 7.92
N PRO A 67 -8.81 -4.54 8.85
CA PRO A 67 -9.14 -3.68 9.99
C PRO A 67 -9.17 -2.17 9.68
N PHE A 68 -8.98 -1.75 8.43
CA PHE A 68 -8.92 -0.34 8.04
C PHE A 68 -10.31 0.29 7.89
N LYS A 69 -10.53 1.43 8.54
CA LYS A 69 -11.75 2.24 8.34
C LYS A 69 -11.78 3.01 7.02
N THR A 70 -10.60 3.33 6.48
CA THR A 70 -10.48 4.03 5.21
C THR A 70 -9.81 3.13 4.19
N ALA A 71 -10.60 2.63 3.25
CA ALA A 71 -10.13 1.85 2.12
C ALA A 71 -10.81 2.30 0.83
N TRP A 72 -10.05 2.24 -0.25
CA TRP A 72 -10.41 2.74 -1.57
C TRP A 72 -10.10 1.65 -2.58
N ARG A 73 -11.12 1.21 -3.32
CA ARG A 73 -10.99 0.21 -4.37
C ARG A 73 -10.99 0.88 -5.73
N PHE A 74 -10.05 0.47 -6.58
CA PHE A 74 -9.93 0.92 -7.95
C PHE A 74 -10.42 -0.19 -8.88
N GLU A 75 -10.39 0.06 -10.19
CA GLU A 75 -10.64 -0.98 -11.20
C GLU A 75 -9.73 -2.21 -10.96
N ARG A 76 -8.46 -1.96 -10.63
CA ARG A 76 -7.50 -2.99 -10.22
C ARG A 76 -6.87 -2.63 -8.88
N GLY A 77 -6.89 -3.58 -7.95
CA GLY A 77 -6.33 -3.41 -6.62
C GLY A 77 -7.11 -2.45 -5.71
N PHE A 78 -6.46 -2.09 -4.60
CA PHE A 78 -6.99 -1.22 -3.56
C PHE A 78 -5.85 -0.57 -2.78
N ILE A 79 -6.17 0.51 -2.09
CA ILE A 79 -5.33 1.11 -1.05
C ILE A 79 -6.18 1.28 0.21
N ALA A 80 -5.63 0.96 1.37
CA ALA A 80 -6.24 1.22 2.66
C ALA A 80 -5.26 1.90 3.60
N PHE A 81 -5.72 2.83 4.42
CA PHE A 81 -4.86 3.52 5.39
C PHE A 81 -5.62 3.94 6.65
N GLU A 82 -4.94 3.90 7.79
CA GLU A 82 -5.46 4.37 9.08
C GLU A 82 -4.30 4.79 9.98
N GLY A 83 -4.27 6.06 10.40
CA GLY A 83 -3.14 6.64 11.12
C GLY A 83 -1.82 6.45 10.36
N LYS A 84 -0.90 5.67 10.95
CA LYS A 84 0.42 5.36 10.38
C LYS A 84 0.46 4.13 9.48
N PHE A 85 -0.64 3.41 9.33
CA PHE A 85 -0.66 2.17 8.57
C PHE A 85 -1.15 2.41 7.16
N LEU A 86 -0.43 1.87 6.19
CA LEU A 86 -0.78 1.91 4.77
C LEU A 86 -0.71 0.49 4.20
N ARG A 87 -1.80 0.03 3.60
CA ARG A 87 -1.91 -1.24 2.91
C ARG A 87 -2.13 -1.01 1.41
N ILE A 88 -1.35 -1.71 0.60
CA ILE A 88 -1.36 -1.58 -0.86
C ILE A 88 -1.54 -2.96 -1.48
N SER A 89 -2.51 -3.07 -2.39
CA SER A 89 -2.65 -4.26 -3.24
C SER A 89 -1.57 -4.28 -4.32
N ARG A 90 -0.99 -5.45 -4.62
CA ARG A 90 -0.05 -5.58 -5.74
C ARG A 90 -0.68 -5.31 -7.11
N GLU A 91 -2.00 -5.41 -7.21
CA GLU A 91 -2.77 -5.29 -8.47
C GLU A 91 -3.08 -3.84 -8.86
N ILE A 92 -2.80 -2.85 -8.01
CA ILE A 92 -3.03 -1.44 -8.37
C ILE A 92 -2.12 -1.04 -9.54
N ASP A 93 -2.60 -0.19 -10.45
CA ASP A 93 -1.73 0.36 -11.50
C ASP A 93 -0.56 1.16 -10.89
N LYS A 94 0.65 0.96 -11.43
CA LYS A 94 1.87 1.58 -10.89
C LYS A 94 1.85 3.11 -11.01
N LYS A 95 1.40 3.66 -12.14
CA LYS A 95 1.34 5.13 -12.32
C LYS A 95 0.31 5.73 -11.38
N LEU A 96 -0.84 5.08 -11.26
CA LEU A 96 -1.88 5.49 -10.32
C LEU A 96 -1.38 5.46 -8.87
N LEU A 97 -0.66 4.40 -8.47
CA LEU A 97 -0.04 4.31 -7.15
C LEU A 97 0.93 5.47 -6.92
N GLU A 98 1.78 5.78 -7.88
CA GLU A 98 2.73 6.89 -7.79
C GLU A 98 2.03 8.24 -7.56
N GLU A 99 0.94 8.50 -8.28
CA GLU A 99 0.13 9.70 -8.09
C GLU A 99 -0.55 9.74 -6.73
N ILE A 100 -1.13 8.62 -6.27
CA ILE A 100 -1.77 8.55 -4.95
C ILE A 100 -0.75 8.81 -3.84
N LEU A 101 0.42 8.17 -3.90
CA LEU A 101 1.49 8.35 -2.91
C LEU A 101 1.96 9.80 -2.83
N SER A 102 1.93 10.55 -3.93
CA SER A 102 2.26 11.99 -3.92
C SER A 102 1.30 12.85 -3.11
N VAL A 103 0.05 12.38 -2.93
CA VAL A 103 -1.00 13.13 -2.24
C VAL A 103 -1.20 12.63 -0.81
N ILE A 104 -1.13 11.32 -0.56
CA ILE A 104 -1.43 10.75 0.76
C ILE A 104 -0.24 10.79 1.71
N LEU A 105 0.99 10.78 1.19
CA LEU A 105 2.17 10.79 2.05
C LEU A 105 2.39 12.21 2.63
N PRO A 106 2.80 12.29 3.91
CA PRO A 106 3.31 13.53 4.46
C PRO A 106 4.58 13.95 3.73
N GLU A 107 4.79 15.26 3.62
CA GLU A 107 6.07 15.78 3.14
C GLU A 107 7.17 15.34 4.14
N ASP A 108 8.31 14.88 3.61
CA ASP A 108 9.45 14.43 4.41
C ASP A 108 9.93 15.61 5.28
#